data_AF-A0A419RW82-F1
#
_entry.id   AF-A0A419RW82-F1
#
_cell.length_a   1.000
_cell.length_b   1.000
_cell.length_c   1.000
_cell.angle_alpha   90.00
_cell.angle_beta   90.00
_cell.angle_gamma   90.00
#
_symmetry.space_group_name_H-M   'P 1'
#
loop_
_entity.id
_entity.type
_entity.pdbx_description
1 polymer ?
#
loop_
_entity_poly.entity_id
_entity_poly.type
_entity_poly.pdbx_seq_one_letter_code
_entity_poly.pdbx_strand_id
1 'polypeptide(L)'
;MTTLVRLLVAILMLAGIAPCAAAQDDRSARAIVESAIEAHGGELFLNPGTLQLRGTAIFYDPATGAVRSRVDDYRMWREFSEDRLVAHGAEGKVRIIATNENVSLFEVGYDGETTWTQDGVMPRDEADAYWANNFGFGIIRSALNDRFVLQTGPQRRIGGRETHIVRIIDPQGQETLFGVDADSHFLTYMAFRSPRGFHERLYGDFIKLENGWVQARSVSLLYDGVLSNTVFWEHAVVGEPIDPVIFTPPSE
;
A
#
# COMPACT_ATOMS: atom_id res chain seq x y z
N MET A 1 -50.89 63.47 -27.32
CA MET A 1 -50.81 62.77 -28.63
C MET A 1 -49.36 62.32 -28.79
N THR A 2 -49.12 61.01 -28.99
CA THR A 2 -47.87 60.32 -29.42
C THR A 2 -46.63 60.39 -28.50
N THR A 3 -46.25 59.33 -27.77
CA THR A 3 -45.28 58.21 -28.11
C THR A 3 -43.83 58.70 -28.32
N LEU A 4 -42.69 58.07 -27.97
CA LEU A 4 -42.21 56.69 -27.70
C LEU A 4 -40.71 56.89 -27.25
N VAL A 5 -40.17 56.32 -26.15
CA VAL A 5 -39.31 55.09 -26.09
C VAL A 5 -37.76 55.25 -26.06
N ARG A 6 -37.13 54.35 -25.23
CA ARG A 6 -35.70 53.93 -25.02
C ARG A 6 -34.91 54.74 -24.00
N LEU A 7 -34.56 54.29 -22.78
CA LEU A 7 -34.21 52.98 -22.17
C LEU A 7 -32.91 52.34 -22.69
N LEU A 8 -31.84 52.41 -21.87
CA LEU A 8 -30.83 51.36 -21.76
C LEU A 8 -30.26 51.37 -20.32
N VAL A 9 -30.80 50.48 -19.48
CA VAL A 9 -30.23 50.11 -18.17
C VAL A 9 -29.42 48.85 -18.42
N ALA A 10 -28.10 48.91 -18.23
CA ALA A 10 -27.24 47.73 -18.26
C ALA A 10 -27.44 46.96 -16.94
N ILE A 11 -28.22 45.89 -17.00
CA ILE A 11 -28.36 44.91 -15.92
C ILE A 11 -27.11 44.02 -15.92
N LEU A 12 -26.32 44.15 -14.87
CA LEU A 12 -25.22 43.26 -14.52
C LEU A 12 -25.81 41.86 -14.27
N MET A 13 -25.62 40.92 -15.18
CA MET A 13 -25.92 39.50 -14.91
C MET A 13 -24.87 38.97 -13.93
N LEU A 14 -25.22 38.86 -12.65
CA LEU A 14 -24.58 37.92 -11.75
C LEU A 14 -24.97 36.50 -12.20
N ALA A 15 -24.16 35.92 -13.10
CA ALA A 15 -24.16 34.48 -13.30
C ALA A 15 -23.59 33.85 -12.02
N GLY A 16 -24.46 33.26 -11.21
CA GLY A 16 -24.08 32.49 -10.04
C GLY A 16 -23.17 31.33 -10.46
N ILE A 17 -21.89 31.45 -10.12
CA ILE A 17 -20.99 30.31 -10.04
C ILE A 17 -21.48 29.51 -8.84
N ALA A 18 -22.40 28.55 -9.08
CA ALA A 18 -22.67 27.53 -8.09
C ALA A 18 -21.34 26.81 -7.82
N PRO A 19 -20.85 26.75 -6.57
CA PRO A 19 -19.73 25.89 -6.25
C PRO A 19 -20.16 24.48 -6.64
N CYS A 20 -19.42 23.86 -7.55
CA CYS A 20 -19.50 22.43 -7.78
C CYS A 20 -19.00 21.80 -6.48
N ALA A 21 -19.89 21.61 -5.50
CA ALA A 21 -19.60 20.80 -4.34
C ALA A 21 -19.29 19.42 -4.91
N ALA A 22 -18.01 19.03 -4.83
CA ALA A 22 -17.63 17.65 -5.07
C ALA A 22 -18.56 16.79 -4.21
N ALA A 23 -19.31 15.90 -4.83
CA ALA A 23 -20.22 15.02 -4.12
C ALA A 23 -19.38 14.24 -3.10
N GLN A 24 -19.52 14.57 -1.81
CA GLN A 24 -18.97 13.76 -0.75
C GLN A 24 -19.72 12.43 -0.84
N ASP A 25 -18.99 11.41 -1.24
CA ASP A 25 -19.45 10.05 -1.16
C ASP A 25 -19.61 9.70 0.32
N ASP A 26 -20.86 9.71 0.80
CA ASP A 26 -21.25 9.44 2.19
C ASP A 26 -21.08 7.96 2.58
N ARG A 27 -20.42 7.13 1.74
CA ARG A 27 -20.05 5.78 2.12
C ARG A 27 -19.26 5.80 3.43
N SER A 28 -19.69 4.94 4.36
CA SER A 28 -18.96 4.74 5.59
C SER A 28 -17.57 4.16 5.31
N ALA A 29 -16.61 4.42 6.20
CA ALA A 29 -15.27 3.85 6.11
C ALA A 29 -15.30 2.32 5.97
N ARG A 30 -16.23 1.67 6.68
CA ARG A 30 -16.48 0.22 6.59
C ARG A 30 -16.90 -0.20 5.19
N ALA A 31 -17.88 0.47 4.59
CA ALA A 31 -18.36 0.14 3.24
C ALA A 31 -17.26 0.30 2.17
N ILE A 32 -16.39 1.30 2.31
CA ILE A 32 -15.23 1.49 1.44
C ILE A 32 -14.24 0.32 1.57
N VAL A 33 -13.94 -0.10 2.81
CA VAL A 33 -13.04 -1.23 3.07
C VAL A 33 -13.63 -2.54 2.56
N GLU A 34 -14.92 -2.80 2.78
CA GLU A 34 -15.63 -3.98 2.27
C GLU A 34 -15.58 -4.03 0.74
N SER A 35 -15.84 -2.90 0.06
CA SER A 35 -15.75 -2.80 -1.40
C SER A 35 -14.34 -3.07 -1.91
N ALA A 36 -13.32 -2.59 -1.19
CA ALA A 36 -11.94 -2.85 -1.53
C ALA A 36 -11.57 -4.33 -1.35
N ILE A 37 -11.96 -4.96 -0.24
CA ILE A 37 -11.72 -6.39 -0.01
C ILE A 37 -12.33 -7.24 -1.13
N GLU A 38 -13.60 -6.99 -1.46
CA GLU A 38 -14.29 -7.69 -2.54
C GLU A 38 -13.55 -7.50 -3.88
N ALA A 39 -13.14 -6.27 -4.19
CA ALA A 39 -12.42 -5.98 -5.43
C ALA A 39 -11.06 -6.70 -5.54
N HIS A 40 -10.42 -7.08 -4.43
CA HIS A 40 -9.14 -7.81 -4.45
C HIS A 40 -9.27 -9.34 -4.37
N GLY A 41 -10.50 -9.87 -4.40
CA GLY A 41 -10.74 -11.32 -4.36
C GLY A 41 -11.40 -11.80 -3.06
N GLY A 42 -11.97 -10.90 -2.27
CA GLY A 42 -12.81 -11.25 -1.12
C GLY A 42 -12.07 -12.07 -0.08
N GLU A 43 -12.59 -13.27 0.22
CA GLU A 43 -12.03 -14.19 1.22
C GLU A 43 -10.57 -14.56 0.94
N LEU A 44 -10.20 -14.77 -0.33
CA LEU A 44 -8.82 -15.07 -0.70
C LEU A 44 -7.87 -13.89 -0.39
N PHE A 45 -8.37 -12.66 -0.51
CA PHE A 45 -7.59 -11.48 -0.15
C PHE A 45 -7.34 -11.39 1.35
N LEU A 46 -8.35 -11.74 2.16
CA LEU A 46 -8.26 -11.77 3.62
C LEU A 46 -7.32 -12.88 4.10
N ASN A 47 -7.45 -14.06 3.51
CA ASN A 47 -6.78 -15.29 3.92
C ASN A 47 -5.99 -15.93 2.75
N PRO A 48 -4.93 -15.28 2.24
CA PRO A 48 -4.19 -15.80 1.10
C PRO A 48 -3.33 -17.03 1.40
N GLY A 49 -3.03 -17.28 2.68
CA GLY A 49 -2.05 -18.28 3.14
C GLY A 49 -0.62 -17.90 2.77
N THR A 50 -0.31 -17.87 1.47
CA THR A 50 1.01 -17.56 0.93
C THR A 50 0.94 -16.56 -0.23
N LEU A 51 2.04 -15.84 -0.45
CA LEU A 51 2.26 -14.98 -1.61
C LEU A 51 3.71 -15.08 -2.06
N GLN A 52 3.90 -15.34 -3.35
CA GLN A 52 5.20 -15.40 -4.00
C GLN A 52 5.19 -14.41 -5.16
N LEU A 53 6.16 -13.50 -5.19
CA LEU A 53 6.29 -12.47 -6.21
C LEU A 53 7.70 -12.48 -6.80
N ARG A 54 7.79 -12.23 -8.10
CA ARG A 54 9.06 -12.03 -8.82
C ARG A 54 8.94 -10.90 -9.82
N GLY A 55 10.00 -10.11 -9.97
CA GLY A 55 10.12 -9.09 -10.99
C GLY A 55 11.40 -8.28 -10.83
N THR A 56 11.33 -6.97 -11.02
CA THR A 56 12.49 -6.05 -11.02
C THR A 56 12.31 -4.89 -10.03
N ALA A 57 13.37 -4.15 -9.74
CA ALA A 57 13.29 -2.96 -8.90
C ALA A 57 14.26 -1.84 -9.30
N ILE A 58 13.91 -0.60 -8.96
CA ILE A 58 14.77 0.57 -9.09
C ILE A 58 14.87 1.25 -7.73
N PHE A 59 16.10 1.51 -7.28
CA PHE A 59 16.38 2.23 -6.04
C PHE A 59 16.98 3.59 -6.36
N TYR A 60 16.54 4.61 -5.63
CA TYR A 60 16.96 5.99 -5.82
C TYR A 60 17.80 6.46 -4.63
N ASP A 61 18.71 7.37 -4.92
CA ASP A 61 19.41 8.13 -3.89
C ASP A 61 18.52 9.30 -3.44
N PRO A 62 18.15 9.39 -2.15
CA PRO A 62 17.20 10.41 -1.70
C PRO A 62 17.77 11.83 -1.69
N ALA A 63 19.10 11.99 -1.67
CA ALA A 63 19.75 13.30 -1.65
C ALA A 63 19.85 13.92 -3.04
N THR A 64 20.02 13.09 -4.07
CA THR A 64 20.28 13.52 -5.45
C THR A 64 19.11 13.22 -6.41
N GLY A 65 18.23 12.30 -6.05
CA GLY A 65 17.17 11.76 -6.92
C GLY A 65 17.69 10.85 -8.04
N ALA A 66 19.01 10.59 -8.11
CA ALA A 66 19.60 9.73 -9.12
C ALA A 66 19.24 8.27 -8.87
N VAL A 67 19.18 7.47 -9.94
CA VAL A 67 19.07 6.01 -9.79
C VAL A 67 20.37 5.47 -9.20
N ARG A 68 20.28 4.91 -7.99
CA ARG A 68 21.39 4.29 -7.28
C ARG A 68 21.64 2.87 -7.77
N SER A 69 20.59 2.10 -8.00
CA SER A 69 20.69 0.74 -8.54
C SER A 69 19.42 0.33 -9.28
N ARG A 70 19.60 -0.60 -10.22
CA ARG A 70 18.53 -1.35 -10.87
C ARG A 70 18.76 -2.83 -10.56
N VAL A 71 17.70 -3.54 -10.23
CA VAL A 71 17.71 -4.96 -9.86
C VAL A 71 16.92 -5.74 -10.89
N ASP A 72 17.54 -6.76 -11.48
CA ASP A 72 16.93 -7.62 -12.51
C ASP A 72 16.19 -8.84 -11.94
N ASP A 73 16.55 -9.31 -10.74
CA ASP A 73 15.83 -10.37 -10.03
C ASP A 73 15.48 -9.92 -8.61
N TYR A 74 14.24 -9.46 -8.45
CA TYR A 74 13.64 -9.08 -7.19
C TYR A 74 12.53 -10.07 -6.82
N ARG A 75 12.68 -10.75 -5.69
CA ARG A 75 11.75 -11.80 -5.25
C ARG A 75 11.25 -11.54 -3.84
N MET A 76 9.99 -11.87 -3.61
CA MET A 76 9.39 -11.87 -2.29
C MET A 76 8.61 -13.17 -2.07
N TRP A 77 8.82 -13.79 -0.92
CA TRP A 77 8.00 -14.86 -0.39
C TRP A 77 7.39 -14.41 0.91
N ARG A 78 6.12 -14.73 1.13
CA ARG A 78 5.41 -14.43 2.35
C ARG A 78 4.47 -15.55 2.73
N GLU A 79 4.53 -15.96 3.99
CA GLU A 79 3.47 -16.71 4.66
C GLU A 79 2.75 -15.74 5.59
N PHE A 80 1.42 -15.71 5.53
CA PHE A 80 0.61 -14.85 6.39
C PHE A 80 0.17 -15.64 7.62
N SER A 81 0.20 -14.99 8.79
CA SER A 81 -0.48 -15.50 9.98
C SER A 81 -1.96 -15.13 9.93
N GLU A 82 -2.80 -16.03 10.42
CA GLU A 82 -4.20 -15.74 10.72
C GLU A 82 -4.29 -14.73 11.89
N ASP A 83 -5.39 -13.99 11.98
CA ASP A 83 -5.76 -13.14 13.12
C ASP A 83 -4.78 -12.01 13.54
N ARG A 84 -4.21 -11.28 12.57
CA ARG A 84 -3.34 -10.12 12.84
C ARG A 84 -4.00 -9.03 13.70
N LEU A 85 -3.37 -8.68 14.82
CA LEU A 85 -3.86 -7.67 15.77
C LEU A 85 -3.00 -6.40 15.87
N VAL A 86 -1.78 -6.44 15.34
CA VAL A 86 -0.81 -5.33 15.43
C VAL A 86 -0.51 -4.79 14.04
N ALA A 87 -0.71 -3.48 13.81
CA ALA A 87 -0.55 -2.88 12.48
C ALA A 87 0.90 -2.95 11.97
N HIS A 88 1.87 -2.68 12.85
CA HIS A 88 3.28 -2.43 12.48
C HIS A 88 4.26 -3.51 12.98
N GLY A 89 3.77 -4.69 13.38
CA GLY A 89 4.60 -5.83 13.78
C GLY A 89 4.97 -6.76 12.63
N ALA A 90 6.09 -7.48 12.78
CA ALA A 90 6.40 -8.66 11.98
C ALA A 90 5.49 -9.81 12.40
N GLU A 91 4.88 -10.47 11.43
CA GLU A 91 4.02 -11.64 11.65
C GLU A 91 4.05 -12.53 10.41
N GLY A 92 3.85 -13.84 10.61
CA GLY A 92 4.05 -14.84 9.58
C GLY A 92 5.52 -15.00 9.24
N LYS A 93 5.83 -15.28 7.97
CA LYS A 93 7.21 -15.37 7.46
C LYS A 93 7.37 -14.50 6.24
N VAL A 94 8.55 -13.95 6.04
CA VAL A 94 8.85 -13.16 4.84
C VAL A 94 10.30 -13.34 4.44
N ARG A 95 10.57 -13.41 3.14
CA ARG A 95 11.91 -13.27 2.60
C ARG A 95 11.85 -12.40 1.36
N ILE A 96 12.78 -11.46 1.24
CA ILE A 96 12.94 -10.60 0.09
C ILE A 96 14.39 -10.69 -0.35
N ILE A 97 14.61 -10.92 -1.62
CA ILE A 97 15.94 -10.98 -2.23
C ILE A 97 15.95 -10.06 -3.44
N ALA A 98 17.05 -9.32 -3.57
CA ALA A 98 17.37 -8.50 -4.72
C ALA A 98 18.77 -8.89 -5.22
N THR A 99 18.85 -9.47 -6.41
CA THR A 99 20.12 -9.88 -7.03
C THR A 99 20.29 -9.29 -8.41
N ASN A 100 21.55 -9.12 -8.83
CA ASN A 100 21.96 -8.84 -10.22
C ASN A 100 23.05 -9.83 -10.62
N GLU A 101 22.87 -10.59 -11.70
CA GLU A 101 23.90 -11.50 -12.24
C GLU A 101 24.65 -12.33 -11.16
N ASN A 102 23.92 -12.79 -10.13
CA ASN A 102 24.39 -13.53 -8.93
C ASN A 102 25.02 -12.72 -7.79
N VAL A 103 25.07 -11.40 -7.86
CA VAL A 103 25.45 -10.54 -6.74
C VAL A 103 24.21 -10.18 -5.93
N SER A 104 24.18 -10.55 -4.64
CA SER A 104 23.13 -10.10 -3.71
C SER A 104 23.34 -8.63 -3.38
N LEU A 105 22.35 -7.82 -3.72
CA LEU A 105 22.32 -6.38 -3.41
C LEU A 105 21.55 -6.10 -2.12
N PHE A 106 20.58 -6.94 -1.80
CA PHE A 106 19.77 -6.83 -0.62
C PHE A 106 19.12 -8.17 -0.33
N GLU A 107 19.22 -8.62 0.91
CA GLU A 107 18.44 -9.72 1.43
C GLU A 107 17.89 -9.36 2.80
N VAL A 108 16.62 -9.70 3.04
CA VAL A 108 16.06 -9.77 4.38
C VAL A 108 15.16 -10.98 4.48
N GLY A 109 15.26 -11.70 5.58
CA GLY A 109 14.38 -12.80 5.92
C GLY A 109 13.89 -12.73 7.35
N TYR A 110 12.71 -13.29 7.57
CA TYR A 110 12.10 -13.51 8.87
C TYR A 110 11.29 -14.80 8.83
N ASP A 111 11.56 -15.72 9.76
CA ASP A 111 10.98 -17.06 9.80
C ASP A 111 9.81 -17.20 10.79
N GLY A 112 9.42 -16.09 11.42
CA GLY A 112 8.46 -16.04 12.53
C GLY A 112 9.11 -15.80 13.89
N GLU A 113 10.44 -15.90 13.99
CA GLU A 113 11.19 -15.68 15.23
C GLU A 113 12.49 -14.91 14.97
N THR A 114 13.28 -15.36 14.01
CA THR A 114 14.61 -14.86 13.67
C THR A 114 14.54 -13.96 12.44
N THR A 115 15.13 -12.78 12.53
CA THR A 115 15.37 -11.91 11.35
C THR A 115 16.82 -12.04 10.92
N TRP A 116 17.08 -12.09 9.62
CA TRP A 116 18.43 -12.11 9.07
C TRP A 116 18.54 -11.26 7.80
N THR A 117 19.77 -10.94 7.42
CA THR A 117 20.12 -10.28 6.17
C THR A 117 21.24 -11.05 5.46
N GLN A 118 21.78 -10.50 4.38
CA GLN A 118 23.02 -11.01 3.79
C GLN A 118 24.22 -11.05 4.76
N ASP A 119 24.17 -10.25 5.83
CA ASP A 119 25.25 -10.13 6.83
C ASP A 119 25.08 -11.10 8.02
N GLY A 120 24.04 -11.95 8.00
CA GLY A 120 23.73 -12.90 9.07
C GLY A 120 22.50 -12.53 9.89
N VAL A 121 22.35 -13.18 11.05
CA VAL A 121 21.23 -12.98 11.97
C VAL A 121 21.29 -11.58 12.59
N MET A 122 20.17 -10.86 12.54
CA MET A 122 20.02 -9.53 13.09
C MET A 122 19.66 -9.61 14.58
N PRO A 123 20.30 -8.80 15.46
CA PRO A 123 19.86 -8.64 16.84
C PRO A 123 18.37 -8.25 16.93
N ARG A 124 17.68 -8.73 17.97
CA ARG A 124 16.22 -8.58 18.07
C ARG A 124 15.74 -7.13 18.11
N ASP A 125 16.45 -6.26 18.82
CA ASP A 125 16.15 -4.83 18.90
C ASP A 125 16.32 -4.12 17.55
N GLU A 126 17.37 -4.48 16.80
CA GLU A 126 17.57 -4.02 15.42
C GLU A 126 16.46 -4.54 14.50
N ALA A 127 16.05 -5.80 14.66
CA ALA A 127 14.98 -6.42 13.88
C ALA A 127 13.62 -5.77 14.13
N ASP A 128 13.26 -5.52 15.40
CA ASP A 128 12.02 -4.86 15.78
C ASP A 128 11.96 -3.44 15.17
N ALA A 129 13.07 -2.69 15.24
CA ALA A 129 13.17 -1.38 14.61
C ALA A 129 13.08 -1.46 13.08
N TYR A 130 13.70 -2.46 12.45
CA TYR A 130 13.62 -2.67 11.01
C TYR A 130 12.16 -2.92 10.57
N TRP A 131 11.44 -3.78 11.27
CA TRP A 131 10.08 -4.16 10.90
C TRP A 131 9.03 -3.08 11.15
N ALA A 132 9.20 -2.29 12.20
CA ALA A 132 8.38 -1.10 12.46
C ALA A 132 8.41 -0.09 11.30
N ASN A 133 9.47 -0.10 10.48
CA ASN A 133 9.59 0.76 9.30
C ASN A 133 9.03 0.14 8.00
N ASN A 134 8.60 -1.13 8.01
CA ASN A 134 8.30 -1.88 6.79
C ASN A 134 6.90 -2.49 6.74
N PHE A 135 6.21 -2.62 7.88
CA PHE A 135 4.87 -3.21 7.94
C PHE A 135 3.78 -2.19 8.23
N GLY A 136 2.66 -2.36 7.54
CA GLY A 136 1.45 -1.53 7.64
C GLY A 136 0.37 -2.00 6.68
N PHE A 137 0.75 -2.52 5.51
CA PHE A 137 -0.22 -3.01 4.51
C PHE A 137 -1.07 -4.18 5.00
N GLY A 138 -0.54 -5.05 5.87
CA GLY A 138 -1.26 -6.24 6.34
C GLY A 138 -2.55 -5.92 7.09
N ILE A 139 -2.63 -4.75 7.73
CA ILE A 139 -3.73 -4.41 8.65
C ILE A 139 -5.07 -4.24 7.96
N ILE A 140 -5.10 -3.96 6.65
CA ILE A 140 -6.35 -3.89 5.88
C ILE A 140 -7.14 -5.21 5.92
N ARG A 141 -6.45 -6.34 6.07
CA ARG A 141 -7.09 -7.67 6.16
C ARG A 141 -7.80 -7.91 7.50
N SER A 142 -7.39 -7.20 8.55
CA SER A 142 -8.03 -7.26 9.87
C SER A 142 -8.97 -6.09 10.14
N ALA A 143 -9.07 -5.14 9.20
CA ALA A 143 -9.73 -3.85 9.37
C ALA A 143 -11.20 -3.94 9.78
N LEU A 144 -11.89 -5.02 9.40
CA LEU A 144 -13.30 -5.24 9.69
C LEU A 144 -13.56 -5.89 11.06
N ASN A 145 -12.51 -6.28 11.80
CA ASN A 145 -12.63 -6.77 13.17
C ASN A 145 -13.03 -5.61 14.11
N ASP A 146 -13.95 -5.87 15.03
CA ASP A 146 -14.54 -4.87 15.92
C ASP A 146 -13.54 -4.16 16.86
N ARG A 147 -12.32 -4.71 17.00
CA ARG A 147 -11.24 -4.07 17.76
C ARG A 147 -10.55 -2.93 17.03
N PHE A 148 -10.78 -2.78 15.72
CA PHE A 148 -10.25 -1.68 14.92
C PHE A 148 -11.28 -0.55 14.81
N VAL A 149 -10.79 0.68 14.80
CA VAL A 149 -11.61 1.85 14.50
C VAL A 149 -11.36 2.28 13.05
N LEU A 150 -12.44 2.47 12.30
CA LEU A 150 -12.42 2.94 10.92
C LEU A 150 -12.95 4.37 10.85
N GLN A 151 -12.20 5.24 10.16
CA GLN A 151 -12.61 6.63 9.93
C GLN A 151 -12.40 7.00 8.46
N THR A 152 -13.31 7.78 7.89
CA THR A 152 -13.10 8.41 6.59
C THR A 152 -12.22 9.64 6.75
N GLY A 153 -11.20 9.77 5.89
CA GLY A 153 -10.46 11.00 5.68
C GLY A 153 -11.05 11.82 4.52
N PRO A 154 -10.59 13.07 4.34
CA PRO A 154 -10.89 13.82 3.13
C PRO A 154 -10.44 13.04 1.89
N GLN A 155 -11.28 13.03 0.85
CA GLN A 155 -10.91 12.46 -0.44
C GLN A 155 -9.67 13.15 -1.00
N ARG A 156 -8.87 12.39 -1.75
CA ARG A 156 -7.66 12.89 -2.41
C ARG A 156 -7.67 12.46 -3.86
N ARG A 157 -6.96 13.21 -4.70
CA ARG A 157 -6.61 12.78 -6.05
C ARG A 157 -5.19 12.22 -6.06
N ILE A 158 -5.04 10.90 -6.22
CA ILE A 158 -3.74 10.21 -6.17
C ILE A 158 -3.49 9.57 -7.54
N GLY A 159 -2.35 9.88 -8.17
CA GLY A 159 -2.04 9.37 -9.50
C GLY A 159 -3.09 9.77 -10.57
N GLY A 160 -3.74 10.91 -10.38
CA GLY A 160 -4.79 11.42 -11.26
C GLY A 160 -6.20 10.86 -11.01
N ARG A 161 -6.37 9.93 -10.07
CA ARG A 161 -7.64 9.24 -9.77
C ARG A 161 -8.24 9.75 -8.47
N GLU A 162 -9.57 9.84 -8.41
CA GLU A 162 -10.28 10.11 -7.17
C GLU A 162 -10.11 8.92 -6.22
N THR A 163 -9.77 9.22 -4.96
CA THR A 163 -9.37 8.20 -3.98
C THR A 163 -10.03 8.49 -2.65
N HIS A 164 -10.81 7.53 -2.17
CA HIS A 164 -11.34 7.54 -0.80
C HIS A 164 -10.22 7.23 0.17
N ILE A 165 -10.05 8.06 1.19
CA ILE A 165 -9.08 7.81 2.24
C ILE A 165 -9.81 7.19 3.43
N VAL A 166 -9.34 6.03 3.86
CA VAL A 166 -9.77 5.39 5.08
C VAL A 166 -8.58 5.34 6.05
N ARG A 167 -8.80 5.78 7.28
CA ARG A 167 -7.88 5.58 8.40
C ARG A 167 -8.33 4.35 9.17
N ILE A 168 -7.40 3.42 9.38
CA ILE A 168 -7.54 2.27 10.26
C ILE A 168 -6.72 2.56 11.50
N ILE A 169 -7.33 2.45 12.67
CA ILE A 169 -6.69 2.65 13.97
C ILE A 169 -6.71 1.31 14.70
N ASP A 170 -5.52 0.80 15.02
CA ASP A 170 -5.37 -0.45 15.76
C ASP A 170 -5.66 -0.30 17.26
N PRO A 171 -5.78 -1.40 18.03
CA PRO A 171 -6.07 -1.34 19.46
C PRO A 171 -5.04 -0.58 20.31
N GLN A 172 -3.83 -0.35 19.77
CA GLN A 172 -2.76 0.42 20.41
C GLN A 172 -2.77 1.90 19.98
N GLY A 173 -3.75 2.31 19.16
CA GLY A 173 -3.89 3.67 18.66
C GLY A 173 -2.99 4.00 17.47
N GLN A 174 -2.34 3.01 16.85
CA GLN A 174 -1.53 3.26 15.66
C GLN A 174 -2.41 3.44 14.44
N GLU A 175 -2.12 4.46 13.64
CA GLU A 175 -2.92 4.82 12.48
C GLU A 175 -2.23 4.39 11.18
N THR A 176 -2.99 3.71 10.31
CA THR A 176 -2.61 3.49 8.91
C THR A 176 -3.68 4.04 8.00
N LEU A 177 -3.27 4.86 7.03
CA LEU A 177 -4.12 5.36 5.95
C LEU A 177 -4.11 4.38 4.78
N PHE A 178 -5.26 4.15 4.18
CA PHE A 178 -5.43 3.44 2.93
C PHE A 178 -6.20 4.31 1.95
N GLY A 179 -5.73 4.36 0.71
CA GLY A 179 -6.46 4.97 -0.40
C GLY A 179 -7.10 3.91 -1.27
N VAL A 180 -8.41 4.00 -1.41
CA VAL A 180 -9.23 3.15 -2.28
C VAL A 180 -9.67 3.97 -3.47
N ASP A 181 -9.30 3.52 -4.66
CA ASP A 181 -9.71 4.14 -5.93
C ASP A 181 -11.24 4.17 -6.04
N ALA A 182 -11.81 5.32 -6.40
CA ALA A 182 -13.25 5.52 -6.39
C ALA A 182 -14.00 4.64 -7.41
N ASP A 183 -13.37 4.36 -8.56
CA ASP A 183 -14.00 3.64 -9.67
C ASP A 183 -13.76 2.13 -9.59
N SER A 184 -12.51 1.72 -9.39
CA SER A 184 -12.12 0.29 -9.38
C SER A 184 -12.19 -0.36 -8.01
N HIS A 185 -12.27 0.45 -6.94
CA HIS A 185 -12.12 0.02 -5.55
C HIS A 185 -10.76 -0.63 -5.23
N PHE A 186 -9.74 -0.44 -6.07
CA PHE A 186 -8.41 -0.96 -5.81
C PHE A 186 -7.67 -0.15 -4.73
N LEU A 187 -6.84 -0.83 -3.94
CA LEU A 187 -6.01 -0.22 -2.92
C LEU A 187 -4.81 0.39 -3.65
N THR A 188 -4.83 1.69 -3.85
CA THR A 188 -3.82 2.42 -4.63
C THR A 188 -2.83 3.17 -3.77
N TYR A 189 -3.10 3.28 -2.47
CA TYR A 189 -2.27 4.02 -1.53
C TYR A 189 -2.30 3.38 -0.13
N MET A 190 -1.17 3.46 0.56
CA MET A 190 -1.08 3.19 1.99
C MET A 190 -0.06 4.12 2.63
N ALA A 191 -0.32 4.62 3.83
CA ALA A 191 0.66 5.41 4.56
C ALA A 191 0.54 5.33 6.08
N PHE A 192 1.65 5.51 6.78
CA PHE A 192 1.71 5.57 8.25
C PHE A 192 2.97 6.33 8.70
N ARG A 193 3.04 6.74 9.97
CA ARG A 193 4.28 7.30 10.53
C ARG A 193 5.21 6.18 10.94
N SER A 194 6.48 6.32 10.56
CA SER A 194 7.57 5.44 10.97
C SER A 194 8.72 6.26 11.57
N PRO A 195 9.67 5.62 12.28
CA PRO A 195 10.93 6.27 12.66
C PRO A 195 11.71 6.90 11.50
N ARG A 196 11.54 6.40 10.26
CA ARG A 196 12.18 6.94 9.05
C ARG A 196 11.43 8.10 8.38
N GLY A 197 10.31 8.54 8.98
CA GLY A 197 9.45 9.58 8.41
C GLY A 197 8.06 9.05 8.05
N PHE A 198 7.30 9.85 7.32
CA PHE A 198 5.99 9.46 6.79
C PHE A 198 6.18 8.45 5.66
N HIS A 199 5.89 7.18 5.95
CA HIS A 199 6.03 6.07 5.03
C HIS A 199 4.82 6.03 4.12
N GLU A 200 5.04 6.03 2.81
CA GLU A 200 3.98 5.95 1.81
C GLU A 200 4.26 4.85 0.80
N ARG A 201 3.21 4.12 0.41
CA ARG A 201 3.26 3.21 -0.74
C ARG A 201 2.19 3.59 -1.74
N LEU A 202 2.59 3.68 -3.00
CA LEU A 202 1.70 3.84 -4.15
C LEU A 202 1.66 2.54 -4.92
N TYR A 203 0.44 2.05 -5.17
CA TYR A 203 0.17 0.81 -5.89
C TYR A 203 -0.46 1.14 -7.23
N GLY A 204 0.00 0.46 -8.28
CA GLY A 204 -0.48 0.67 -9.63
C GLY A 204 -0.27 -0.56 -10.51
N ASP A 205 -0.74 -0.42 -11.75
CA ASP A 205 -0.62 -1.44 -12.79
C ASP A 205 -1.15 -2.81 -12.32
N PHE A 206 -2.46 -2.92 -12.15
CA PHE A 206 -3.06 -4.10 -11.54
C PHE A 206 -3.37 -5.19 -12.57
N ILE A 207 -3.18 -6.44 -12.16
CA ILE A 207 -3.67 -7.63 -12.89
C ILE A 207 -4.61 -8.42 -11.99
N LYS A 208 -5.58 -9.09 -12.60
CA LYS A 208 -6.43 -10.07 -11.92
C LYS A 208 -5.99 -11.47 -12.32
N LEU A 209 -5.67 -12.30 -11.34
CA LEU A 209 -5.32 -13.71 -11.54
C LEU A 209 -6.59 -14.55 -11.70
N GLU A 210 -6.44 -15.77 -12.22
CA GLU A 210 -7.59 -16.68 -12.47
C GLU A 210 -8.36 -17.03 -11.19
N ASN A 211 -7.67 -17.09 -10.04
CA ASN A 211 -8.25 -17.32 -8.72
C ASN A 211 -8.97 -16.10 -8.12
N GLY A 212 -9.07 -14.99 -8.87
CA GLY A 212 -9.76 -13.77 -8.47
C GLY A 212 -8.90 -12.75 -7.74
N TRP A 213 -7.69 -13.11 -7.30
CA TRP A 213 -6.75 -12.20 -6.65
C TRP A 213 -6.38 -11.03 -7.56
N VAL A 214 -6.40 -9.81 -7.03
CA VAL A 214 -5.88 -8.63 -7.72
C VAL A 214 -4.50 -8.26 -7.19
N GLN A 215 -3.50 -8.32 -8.08
CA GLN A 215 -2.11 -8.01 -7.77
C GLN A 215 -1.73 -6.66 -8.38
N ALA A 216 -1.22 -5.74 -7.55
CA ALA A 216 -0.50 -4.58 -8.04
C ALA A 216 0.84 -5.02 -8.64
N ARG A 217 1.14 -4.64 -9.89
CA ARG A 217 2.44 -4.90 -10.51
C ARG A 217 3.45 -3.79 -10.24
N SER A 218 3.02 -2.57 -9.94
CA SER A 218 3.94 -1.50 -9.55
C SER A 218 3.71 -1.09 -8.10
N VAL A 219 4.78 -1.05 -7.31
CA VAL A 219 4.77 -0.56 -5.93
C VAL A 219 5.90 0.44 -5.73
N SER A 220 5.57 1.71 -5.52
CA SER A 220 6.54 2.75 -5.19
C SER A 220 6.51 3.04 -3.70
N LEU A 221 7.68 3.08 -3.06
CA LEU A 221 7.87 3.43 -1.65
C LEU A 221 8.45 4.84 -1.55
N LEU A 222 7.85 5.67 -0.71
CA LEU A 222 8.30 7.01 -0.41
C LEU A 222 8.44 7.20 1.10
N TYR A 223 9.39 8.06 1.49
CA TYR A 223 9.51 8.60 2.83
C TYR A 223 9.41 10.12 2.76
N ASP A 224 8.48 10.72 3.51
CA ASP A 224 8.24 12.17 3.50
C ASP A 224 8.01 12.73 2.09
N GLY A 225 7.32 11.96 1.23
CA GLY A 225 7.08 12.30 -0.17
C GLY A 225 8.27 12.10 -1.11
N VAL A 226 9.44 11.67 -0.62
CA VAL A 226 10.63 11.39 -1.44
C VAL A 226 10.65 9.93 -1.86
N LEU A 227 10.72 9.68 -3.18
CA LEU A 227 10.75 8.34 -3.75
C LEU A 227 12.05 7.61 -3.36
N SER A 228 11.90 6.49 -2.65
CA SER A 228 13.01 5.60 -2.24
C SER A 228 13.26 4.53 -3.28
N ASN A 229 12.21 3.80 -3.68
CA ASN A 229 12.31 2.74 -4.66
C ASN A 229 10.97 2.43 -5.32
N THR A 230 11.03 1.80 -6.49
CA THR A 230 9.87 1.23 -7.16
C THR A 230 10.16 -0.24 -7.50
N VAL A 231 9.23 -1.12 -7.15
CA VAL A 231 9.27 -2.54 -7.51
C VAL A 231 8.23 -2.79 -8.60
N PHE A 232 8.61 -3.59 -9.60
CA PHE A 232 7.78 -4.01 -10.72
C PHE A 232 7.64 -5.53 -10.70
N TRP A 233 6.48 -6.04 -10.32
CA TRP A 233 6.17 -7.46 -10.27
C TRP A 233 5.69 -7.96 -11.62
N GLU A 234 6.32 -9.04 -12.08
CA GLU A 234 6.04 -9.68 -13.37
C GLU A 234 5.32 -11.01 -13.18
N HIS A 235 5.56 -11.68 -12.05
CA HIS A 235 4.95 -12.94 -11.68
C HIS A 235 4.38 -12.90 -10.27
N ALA A 236 3.23 -13.54 -10.09
CA ALA A 236 2.56 -13.68 -8.80
C ALA A 236 1.94 -15.07 -8.65
N VAL A 237 2.14 -15.69 -7.49
CA VAL A 237 1.53 -16.95 -7.08
C VAL A 237 0.94 -16.76 -5.69
N VAL A 238 -0.31 -17.18 -5.49
CA VAL A 238 -1.08 -16.95 -4.26
C VAL A 238 -1.68 -18.28 -3.82
N GLY A 239 -1.52 -18.62 -2.54
CA GLY A 239 -2.11 -19.82 -1.94
C GLY A 239 -1.35 -21.12 -2.20
N GLU A 240 -0.30 -21.11 -3.03
CA GLU A 240 0.54 -22.28 -3.26
C GLU A 240 1.61 -22.43 -2.18
N PRO A 241 1.95 -23.66 -1.74
CA PRO A 241 2.99 -23.90 -0.75
C PRO A 241 4.33 -23.26 -1.13
N ILE A 242 5.04 -22.78 -0.12
CA ILE A 242 6.43 -22.31 -0.24
C ILE A 242 7.32 -23.39 0.37
N ASP A 243 8.43 -23.71 -0.29
CA ASP A 243 9.41 -24.62 0.28
C ASP A 243 9.93 -24.03 1.61
N PRO A 244 9.79 -24.73 2.76
CA PRO A 244 10.23 -24.20 4.06
C PRO A 244 11.70 -23.78 4.10
N VAL A 245 12.55 -24.36 3.23
CA VAL A 245 13.97 -23.98 3.13
C VAL A 245 14.15 -22.50 2.76
N ILE A 246 13.17 -21.90 2.08
CA ILE A 246 13.17 -20.48 1.73
C ILE A 246 13.25 -19.61 2.98
N PHE A 247 12.65 -20.02 4.10
CA PHE A 247 12.66 -19.28 5.35
C PHE A 247 13.70 -19.78 6.35
N THR A 248 14.71 -20.55 5.92
CA THR A 248 15.77 -20.98 6.83
C THR A 248 16.84 -19.88 6.95
N PRO A 249 17.14 -19.39 8.17
CA PRO A 249 18.24 -18.45 8.39
C PRO A 249 19.60 -19.04 7.96
N PRO A 250 20.60 -18.20 7.62
CA PRO A 250 21.96 -18.69 7.37
C PRO A 250 22.53 -19.37 8.63
N SER A 251 23.35 -20.39 8.42
CA SER A 251 24.14 -21.00 9.50
C SER A 251 25.13 -19.97 10.05
N GLU A 252 25.26 -19.88 11.37
CA GLU A 252 26.31 -19.06 12.03
C GLU A 252 27.73 -19.45 11.62
#